data_AF-A0A7G1G7U3-F1
#
_entry.id   AF-A0A7G1G7U3-F1
#
_cell.length_a   1.000
_cell.length_b   1.000
_cell.length_c   1.000
_cell.angle_alpha   90.00
_cell.angle_beta   90.00
_cell.angle_gamma   90.00
#
_symmetry.space_group_name_H-M   'P 1'
#
loop_
_entity.id
_entity.type
_entity.pdbx_description
1 polymer ?
#
loop_
_entity_poly.entity_id
_entity_poly.type
_entity_poly.pdbx_seq_one_letter_code
_entity_poly.pdbx_strand_id
1 'polypeptide(L)'
;MFKLKKHLLLFKIVLFLVLGLFLITNNNQVMAMDKDIPSTSNKHQNNDNSTIEEIIINLKDQIRENAVKKINTEKELNTLSNNDLRRNNLLVLKRRLTDLINNQKEQLKTYQILLKNLND
;
A
#
# COMPACT_ATOMS: atom_id res chain seq x y z
N MET A 1 -7.85 38.31 14.87
CA MET A 1 -8.72 37.32 14.23
C MET A 1 -8.01 36.75 12.99
N PHE A 2 -7.08 35.81 13.18
CA PHE A 2 -6.19 35.36 12.09
C PHE A 2 -5.84 33.87 12.25
N LYS A 3 -5.81 33.18 11.10
CA LYS A 3 -4.93 32.03 10.77
C LYS A 3 -5.32 30.58 11.12
N LEU A 4 -6.58 30.24 11.41
CA LEU A 4 -6.96 28.81 11.53
C LEU A 4 -6.91 27.98 10.22
N LYS A 5 -6.92 28.63 9.04
CA LYS A 5 -7.03 27.91 7.75
C LYS A 5 -5.79 27.09 7.39
N LYS A 6 -4.58 27.53 7.75
CA LYS A 6 -3.33 26.80 7.44
C LYS A 6 -3.14 25.58 8.34
N HIS A 7 -3.53 25.67 9.61
CA HIS A 7 -3.45 24.54 10.55
C HIS A 7 -4.40 23.39 10.17
N LEU A 8 -5.56 23.69 9.59
CA LEU A 8 -6.50 22.67 9.13
C LEU A 8 -5.93 21.82 7.98
N LEU A 9 -5.10 22.42 7.12
CA LEU A 9 -4.48 21.73 5.99
C LEU A 9 -3.33 20.83 6.47
N LEU A 10 -2.50 21.33 7.41
CA LEU A 10 -1.49 20.52 8.09
C LEU A 10 -2.12 19.39 8.90
N PHE A 11 -3.27 19.63 9.54
CA PHE A 11 -4.00 18.61 10.28
C PHE A 11 -4.44 17.45 9.38
N LYS A 12 -4.90 17.72 8.16
CA LYS A 12 -5.25 16.66 7.19
C LYS A 12 -4.04 15.83 6.77
N ILE A 13 -2.89 16.45 6.60
CA ILE A 13 -1.64 15.77 6.23
C ILE A 13 -1.15 14.87 7.37
N VAL A 14 -1.13 15.39 8.60
CA VAL A 14 -0.77 14.61 9.80
C VAL A 14 -1.77 13.48 10.03
N LEU A 15 -3.07 13.74 9.87
CA LEU A 15 -4.11 12.72 10.00
C LEU A 15 -3.92 11.59 8.98
N PHE A 16 -3.56 11.92 7.73
CA PHE A 16 -3.29 10.93 6.69
C PHE A 16 -2.01 10.12 6.96
N LEU A 17 -0.96 10.75 7.49
CA LEU A 17 0.27 10.07 7.91
C LEU A 17 0.01 9.10 9.07
N VAL A 18 -0.73 9.52 10.09
CA VAL A 18 -1.04 8.68 11.26
C VAL A 18 -1.98 7.52 10.87
N LEU A 19 -3.01 7.76 10.06
CA LEU A 19 -3.87 6.68 9.57
C LEU A 19 -3.12 5.73 8.61
N GLY A 20 -2.21 6.27 7.79
CA GLY A 20 -1.32 5.48 6.95
C GLY A 20 -0.43 4.54 7.76
N LEU A 21 0.18 5.02 8.84
CA LEU A 21 0.95 4.20 9.77
C LEU A 21 0.08 3.18 10.51
N PHE A 22 -1.11 3.57 10.97
CA PHE A 22 -2.01 2.68 11.71
C PHE A 22 -2.47 1.47 10.89
N LEU A 23 -2.67 1.65 9.59
CA LEU A 23 -2.99 0.55 8.66
C LEU A 23 -1.80 -0.39 8.42
N ILE A 24 -0.56 0.08 8.60
CA ILE A 24 0.66 -0.72 8.46
C ILE A 24 0.90 -1.57 9.73
N THR A 25 0.71 -1.00 10.93
CA THR A 25 1.03 -1.69 12.20
C THR A 25 0.03 -2.78 12.59
N ASN A 26 -1.22 -2.71 12.10
CA ASN A 26 -2.28 -3.65 12.50
C ASN A 26 -2.37 -4.92 11.62
N ASN A 27 -1.53 -5.03 10.58
CA ASN A 27 -1.43 -6.25 9.78
C ASN A 27 -0.40 -7.26 10.34
N ASN A 28 0.29 -6.90 11.42
CA ASN A 28 1.17 -7.81 12.17
C ASN A 28 0.39 -8.52 13.28
N GLN A 29 -0.77 -9.12 12.95
CA GLN A 29 -1.37 -10.11 13.83
C GLN A 29 -0.50 -11.37 13.78
N VAL A 30 0.25 -11.58 14.85
CA VAL A 30 0.93 -12.82 15.18
C VAL A 30 -0.14 -13.90 15.37
N MET A 31 -0.53 -14.56 14.29
CA MET A 31 -1.16 -15.87 14.39
C MET A 31 -0.01 -16.86 14.58
N ALA A 32 0.21 -17.27 15.82
CA ALA A 32 1.06 -18.42 16.12
C ALA A 32 0.48 -19.63 15.38
N MET A 33 1.21 -20.14 14.40
CA MET A 33 0.88 -21.43 13.80
C MET A 33 2.17 -22.21 13.50
N ASP A 34 1.98 -23.51 13.57
CA ASP A 34 2.88 -24.53 14.08
C ASP A 34 4.20 -24.74 13.32
N LYS A 35 5.09 -25.44 14.03
CA LYS A 35 6.44 -25.87 13.67
C LYS A 35 6.51 -26.56 12.29
N ASP A 36 7.65 -26.37 11.63
CA ASP A 36 8.17 -27.19 10.52
C ASP A 36 7.69 -26.87 9.08
N ILE A 37 8.06 -25.70 8.56
CA ILE A 37 8.22 -25.47 7.11
C ILE A 37 9.48 -24.61 6.90
N PRO A 38 10.40 -24.93 5.96
CA PRO A 38 11.64 -24.17 5.79
C PRO A 38 11.31 -22.75 5.34
N SER A 39 11.29 -21.85 6.32
CA SER A 39 11.00 -20.44 6.14
C SER A 39 12.03 -19.83 5.20
N THR A 40 11.61 -19.55 3.97
CA THR A 40 12.19 -18.50 3.14
C THR A 40 12.21 -17.25 4.00
N SER A 41 13.39 -16.94 4.53
CA SER A 41 13.61 -15.77 5.36
C SER A 41 13.50 -14.53 4.47
N ASN A 42 12.28 -14.03 4.27
CA ASN A 42 12.07 -12.64 3.90
C ASN A 42 12.35 -11.80 5.14
N LYS A 43 13.63 -11.76 5.48
CA LYS A 43 14.21 -10.94 6.53
C LYS A 43 14.28 -9.52 5.98
N HIS A 44 13.14 -8.85 5.84
CA HIS A 44 13.13 -7.39 5.75
C HIS A 44 12.91 -6.88 7.17
N GLN A 45 14.00 -7.01 7.93
CA GLN A 45 14.14 -6.46 9.25
C GLN A 45 14.20 -4.94 9.06
N ASN A 46 13.13 -4.26 9.48
CA ASN A 46 13.03 -2.81 9.52
C ASN A 46 14.20 -2.26 10.32
N ASN A 47 15.20 -1.73 9.61
CA ASN A 47 16.15 -0.80 10.19
C ASN A 47 15.62 0.59 9.85
N ASP A 48 15.10 1.25 10.88
CA ASP A 48 14.60 2.62 10.84
C ASP A 48 15.71 3.57 10.38
N ASN A 49 15.73 3.89 9.08
CA ASN A 49 16.31 5.08 8.43
C ASN A 49 16.14 5.03 6.89
N SER A 50 14.97 4.62 6.39
CA SER A 50 14.75 4.59 4.94
C SER A 50 14.76 6.00 4.35
N THR A 51 15.64 6.27 3.40
CA THR A 51 15.65 7.56 2.69
C THR A 51 14.38 7.75 1.87
N ILE A 52 14.04 9.00 1.52
CA ILE A 52 12.88 9.26 0.65
C ILE A 52 13.03 8.55 -0.71
N GLU A 53 14.26 8.37 -1.19
CA GLU A 53 14.57 7.61 -2.40
C GLU A 53 14.23 6.11 -2.25
N GLU A 54 14.59 5.49 -1.13
CA GLU A 54 14.22 4.10 -0.83
C GLU A 54 12.70 3.91 -0.71
N ILE A 55 12.01 4.87 -0.08
CA ILE A 55 10.55 4.85 0.01
C ILE A 55 9.92 4.91 -1.39
N ILE A 56 10.45 5.75 -2.28
CA ILE A 56 10.01 5.86 -3.68
C ILE A 56 10.24 4.53 -4.43
N ILE A 57 11.39 3.89 -4.25
CA ILE A 57 11.71 2.60 -4.89
C ILE A 57 10.74 1.53 -4.39
N ASN A 58 10.57 1.38 -3.08
CA ASN A 58 9.66 0.41 -2.48
C ASN A 58 8.21 0.62 -2.95
N LEU A 59 7.73 1.88 -3.01
CA LEU A 59 6.40 2.18 -3.52
C LEU A 59 6.22 1.75 -4.98
N LYS A 60 7.23 1.97 -5.84
CA LYS A 60 7.19 1.53 -7.23
C LYS A 60 7.10 0.01 -7.33
N ASP A 61 7.86 -0.72 -6.53
CA ASP A 61 7.81 -2.17 -6.49
C ASP A 61 6.46 -2.69 -6.02
N GLN A 62 5.91 -2.13 -4.94
CA GLN A 62 4.57 -2.50 -4.47
C GLN A 62 3.48 -2.22 -5.50
N ILE A 63 3.54 -1.10 -6.22
CA ILE A 63 2.60 -0.78 -7.31
C ILE A 63 2.68 -1.86 -8.40
N ARG A 64 3.90 -2.26 -8.78
CA ARG A 64 4.13 -3.30 -9.80
C ARG A 64 3.57 -4.65 -9.34
N GLU A 65 3.86 -5.06 -8.11
CA GLU A 65 3.33 -6.31 -7.55
C GLU A 65 1.80 -6.32 -7.49
N ASN A 66 1.19 -5.22 -7.05
CA ASN A 66 -0.26 -5.11 -6.99
C ASN A 66 -0.90 -5.09 -8.38
N ALA A 67 -0.23 -4.52 -9.39
CA ALA A 67 -0.67 -4.58 -10.77
C ALA A 67 -0.64 -6.02 -11.31
N VAL A 68 0.41 -6.79 -11.01
CA VAL A 68 0.49 -8.21 -11.35
C VAL A 68 -0.63 -9.01 -10.68
N LYS A 69 -0.88 -8.79 -9.38
CA LYS A 69 -1.99 -9.41 -8.66
C LYS A 69 -3.33 -9.10 -9.32
N LYS A 70 -3.56 -7.85 -9.72
CA LYS A 70 -4.78 -7.43 -10.43
C LYS A 70 -4.95 -8.16 -11.75
N ILE A 71 -3.89 -8.27 -12.56
CA ILE A 71 -3.92 -9.00 -13.84
C ILE A 71 -4.26 -10.48 -13.61
N ASN A 72 -3.68 -11.10 -12.58
CA ASN A 72 -3.96 -12.50 -12.26
C ASN A 72 -5.42 -12.68 -11.80
N THR A 73 -5.93 -11.78 -10.97
CA THR A 73 -7.36 -11.76 -10.59
C THR A 73 -8.28 -11.60 -11.79
N GLU A 74 -7.90 -10.76 -12.78
CA GLU A 74 -8.65 -10.58 -14.02
C GLU A 74 -8.65 -11.83 -14.89
N LYS A 75 -7.50 -12.50 -15.03
CA LYS A 75 -7.40 -13.77 -15.75
C LYS A 75 -8.29 -14.83 -15.11
N GLU A 76 -8.25 -14.97 -13.79
CA GLU A 76 -9.09 -15.91 -13.05
C GLU A 76 -10.58 -15.59 -13.23
N LEU A 77 -10.97 -14.31 -13.14
CA LEU A 77 -12.34 -13.86 -13.41
C LEU A 77 -12.85 -14.23 -14.80
N ASN A 78 -11.99 -14.20 -15.81
CA ASN A 78 -12.36 -14.53 -17.18
C ASN A 78 -12.55 -16.04 -17.39
N THR A 79 -11.88 -16.86 -16.58
CA THR A 79 -12.02 -18.33 -16.63
C THR A 79 -13.17 -18.86 -15.77
N LEU A 80 -13.63 -18.08 -14.78
CA LEU A 80 -14.72 -18.50 -13.89
C LEU A 80 -16.09 -18.43 -14.57
N SER A 81 -16.92 -19.44 -14.28
CA SER A 81 -18.34 -19.40 -14.61
C SER A 81 -19.05 -18.22 -13.93
N ASN A 82 -20.09 -17.68 -14.57
CA ASN A 82 -20.87 -16.57 -14.00
C ASN A 82 -21.54 -16.93 -12.66
N ASN A 83 -21.83 -18.21 -12.43
CA ASN A 83 -22.49 -18.69 -11.22
C ASN A 83 -21.50 -19.12 -10.13
N ASP A 84 -20.19 -18.97 -10.36
CA ASP A 84 -19.18 -19.34 -9.37
C ASP A 84 -19.25 -18.41 -8.16
N LEU A 85 -19.37 -19.00 -6.97
CA LEU A 85 -19.47 -18.29 -5.68
C LEU A 85 -18.27 -17.36 -5.42
N ARG A 86 -17.10 -17.68 -5.99
CA ARG A 86 -15.86 -16.90 -5.83
C ARG A 86 -15.84 -15.66 -6.72
N ARG A 87 -16.67 -15.59 -7.76
CA ARG A 87 -16.68 -14.51 -8.76
C ARG A 87 -16.89 -13.13 -8.13
N ASN A 88 -17.86 -13.00 -7.23
CA ASN A 88 -18.15 -11.74 -6.53
C ASN A 88 -16.97 -11.30 -5.67
N ASN A 89 -16.32 -12.24 -4.98
CA ASN A 89 -15.14 -11.94 -4.17
C ASN A 89 -13.96 -11.46 -5.02
N LEU A 90 -13.73 -12.08 -6.19
CA LEU A 90 -12.70 -11.65 -7.13
C LEU A 90 -13.00 -10.28 -7.76
N LEU A 91 -14.26 -9.96 -8.04
CA LEU A 91 -14.66 -8.63 -8.51
C LEU A 91 -14.36 -7.55 -7.46
N VAL A 92 -14.71 -7.82 -6.20
CA VAL A 92 -14.39 -6.92 -5.08
C VAL A 92 -12.88 -6.79 -4.91
N LEU A 93 -12.13 -7.88 -4.99
CA LEU A 93 -10.67 -7.88 -4.90
C LEU A 93 -10.03 -7.04 -6.02
N LYS A 94 -10.47 -7.22 -7.27
CA LYS A 94 -10.02 -6.41 -8.41
C LYS A 94 -10.25 -4.91 -8.19
N ARG A 95 -11.42 -4.55 -7.64
CA ARG A 95 -11.74 -3.15 -7.33
C ARG A 95 -10.81 -2.61 -6.24
N ARG A 96 -10.65 -3.34 -5.14
CA ARG A 96 -9.74 -2.96 -4.04
C ARG A 96 -8.30 -2.82 -4.50
N LEU A 97 -7.81 -3.72 -5.37
CA LEU A 97 -6.48 -3.62 -5.97
C LEU A 97 -6.35 -2.36 -6.83
N THR A 98 -7.40 -1.98 -7.57
CA THR A 98 -7.41 -0.74 -8.36
C THR A 98 -7.32 0.48 -7.46
N ASP A 99 -8.12 0.53 -6.40
CA ASP A 99 -8.12 1.64 -5.44
C ASP A 99 -6.77 1.74 -4.71
N LEU A 100 -6.20 0.62 -4.29
CA LEU A 100 -4.88 0.55 -3.67
C LEU A 100 -3.77 1.09 -4.58
N ILE A 101 -3.72 0.63 -5.83
CA ILE A 101 -2.73 1.10 -6.81
C ILE A 101 -2.86 2.61 -7.04
N ASN A 102 -4.09 3.14 -7.12
CA ASN A 102 -4.32 4.58 -7.28
C ASN A 102 -3.79 5.36 -6.07
N ASN A 103 -4.08 4.90 -4.86
CA ASN A 103 -3.57 5.52 -3.63
C ASN A 103 -2.04 5.49 -3.57
N GLN A 104 -1.41 4.36 -3.92
CA GLN A 104 0.05 4.24 -3.96
C GLN A 104 0.67 5.18 -5.00
N LYS A 105 0.02 5.40 -6.15
CA LYS A 105 0.46 6.39 -7.14
C LYS A 105 0.41 7.83 -6.62
N GLU A 106 -0.62 8.19 -5.86
CA GLU A 106 -0.70 9.52 -5.23
C GLU A 106 0.36 9.69 -4.13
N GLN A 107 0.63 8.64 -3.35
CA GLN A 107 1.75 8.63 -2.39
C GLN A 107 3.08 8.82 -3.09
N LEU A 108 3.33 8.09 -4.19
CA LEU A 108 4.55 8.22 -4.98
C LEU A 108 4.77 9.65 -5.47
N LYS A 109 3.72 10.31 -6.00
CA LYS A 109 3.79 11.74 -6.39
C LYS A 109 4.17 12.63 -5.23
N THR A 110 3.60 12.39 -4.05
CA THR A 110 3.88 13.17 -2.84
C THR A 110 5.35 13.06 -2.43
N TYR A 111 5.90 11.84 -2.41
CA TYR A 111 7.31 11.63 -2.08
C TYR A 111 8.25 12.22 -3.14
N GLN A 112 7.89 12.17 -4.42
CA GLN A 112 8.66 12.83 -5.48
C GLN A 112 8.71 14.35 -5.32
N ILE A 113 7.59 14.98 -4.94
CA ILE A 113 7.54 16.42 -4.65
C ILE A 113 8.40 16.74 -3.44
N LEU A 114 8.32 15.93 -2.37
CA LEU A 114 9.12 16.13 -1.18
C LEU A 114 10.62 16.04 -1.47
N LEU A 115 11.06 15.01 -2.21
CA LEU A 115 12.46 14.83 -2.59
C LEU A 115 12.96 16.02 -3.42
N LYS A 116 12.17 16.50 -4.38
CA LYS A 116 12.52 17.67 -5.19
C LYS A 116 12.73 18.91 -4.32
N ASN A 117 11.78 19.21 -3.42
CA ASN A 117 11.84 20.39 -2.56
C ASN A 117 12.97 20.34 -1.52
N LEU A 118 13.53 19.16 -1.22
CA LEU A 118 14.66 19.00 -0.30
C LEU A 118 16.01 19.12 -1.02
N ASN A 119 16.02 18.97 -2.35
CA ASN A 119 17.22 19.10 -3.19
C ASN A 119 17.37 20.49 -3.83
N ASP A 120 16.37 21.36 -3.70
CA ASP A 120 16.38 22.79 -4.11
C ASP A 120 16.86 23.69 -2.96
#